data_AF-A0A336JH97-F1
#
_entry.id   AF-A0A336JH97-F1
#
_cell.length_a   1.000
_cell.length_b   1.000
_cell.length_c   1.000
_cell.angle_alpha   90.00
_cell.angle_beta   90.00
_cell.angle_gamma   90.00
#
_symmetry.space_group_name_H-M   'P 1'
#
loop_
_entity.id
_entity.type
_entity.pdbx_description
1 polymer ?
#
loop_
_entity_poly.entity_id
_entity_poly.type
_entity_poly.pdbx_seq_one_letter_code
_entity_poly.pdbx_strand_id
1 'polypeptide(L)'
;MYIPIGYPYWSVAMASSTVFTSNRSQAVRLPKAVAFPDGVHKVDILKIGRSRVIVPHGQRWDDFFLNGPRASDDFLSEREQPAADEREPL
;
A
#
# COMPACT_ATOMS: atom_id res chain seq x y z
N MET A 1 -18.02 -12.64 3.66
CA MET A 1 -16.58 -12.30 3.59
C MET A 1 -16.34 -11.57 2.27
N TYR A 2 -16.44 -10.24 2.31
CA TYR A 2 -16.19 -9.39 1.14
C TYR A 2 -14.69 -9.23 1.01
N ILE A 3 -14.11 -9.86 0.00
CA ILE A 3 -12.79 -9.46 -0.51
C ILE A 3 -13.08 -8.27 -1.42
N PRO A 4 -12.70 -7.03 -1.10
CA PRO A 4 -12.87 -5.92 -2.02
C PRO A 4 -11.87 -6.11 -3.16
N ILE A 5 -12.30 -6.83 -4.20
CA ILE A 5 -11.65 -6.78 -5.50
C ILE A 5 -12.11 -5.46 -6.12
N GLY A 6 -11.44 -4.37 -5.74
CA GLY A 6 -11.75 -3.03 -6.23
C GLY A 6 -11.30 -1.98 -5.24
N TYR A 7 -10.12 -1.40 -5.49
CA TYR A 7 -9.81 -0.06 -4.97
C TYR A 7 -10.97 0.85 -5.41
N PRO A 8 -11.82 1.34 -4.49
CA PRO A 8 -12.96 2.11 -4.90
C PRO A 8 -12.47 3.44 -5.47
N TYR A 9 -12.97 3.78 -6.65
CA TYR A 9 -12.65 4.96 -7.47
C TYR A 9 -13.08 6.30 -6.82
N TRP A 10 -12.89 6.48 -5.51
CA TRP A 10 -12.99 7.80 -4.90
C TRP A 10 -11.69 8.57 -5.13
N SER A 11 -11.80 9.61 -5.97
CA SER A 11 -10.90 10.75 -6.04
C SER A 11 -9.42 10.41 -6.25
N VAL A 12 -9.04 10.06 -7.48
CA VAL A 12 -7.64 10.21 -7.90
C VAL A 12 -7.30 11.71 -7.79
N ALA A 13 -6.70 12.12 -6.68
CA ALA A 13 -6.25 13.48 -6.47
C ALA A 13 -5.07 13.73 -7.42
N MET A 14 -5.32 14.51 -8.47
CA MET A 14 -4.31 14.93 -9.44
C MET A 14 -3.84 16.34 -9.10
N ALA A 15 -2.53 16.52 -8.99
CA ALA A 15 -1.91 17.82 -8.80
C ALA A 15 -0.67 17.93 -9.66
N SER A 16 -0.48 19.08 -10.30
CA SER A 16 0.75 19.40 -11.03
C SER A 16 1.72 20.10 -10.08
N SER A 17 3.00 19.79 -10.23
CA SER A 17 4.08 20.41 -9.47
C SER A 17 5.35 20.47 -10.32
N THR A 18 6.34 21.21 -9.84
CA THR A 18 7.62 21.36 -10.52
C THR A 18 8.65 20.38 -9.99
N VAL A 19 9.46 19.87 -10.91
CA VAL A 19 10.71 19.18 -10.59
C VAL A 19 11.79 20.24 -10.44
N PHE A 20 12.56 20.17 -9.36
CA PHE A 20 13.69 21.06 -9.13
C PHE A 20 14.91 20.27 -8.67
N THR A 21 16.09 20.86 -8.77
CA THR A 21 17.33 20.28 -8.26
C THR A 21 17.60 20.77 -6.84
N SER A 22 17.88 19.85 -5.92
CA SER A 22 18.32 20.15 -4.57
C SER A 22 19.68 19.50 -4.35
N ASN A 23 20.71 20.31 -4.13
CA ASN A 23 22.10 19.85 -4.13
C ASN A 23 22.43 19.06 -5.41
N ARG A 24 22.67 17.75 -5.29
CA ARG A 24 23.03 16.85 -6.39
C ARG A 24 21.89 15.92 -6.82
N SER A 25 20.66 16.10 -6.34
CA SER A 25 19.50 15.26 -6.64
C SER A 25 18.32 16.05 -7.21
N GLN A 26 17.40 15.36 -7.87
CA GLN A 26 16.10 15.92 -8.25
C GLN A 26 15.10 15.70 -7.12
N ALA A 27 14.23 16.69 -6.93
CA ALA A 27 13.13 16.64 -5.99
C ALA A 27 11.84 17.07 -6.69
N VAL A 28 10.72 16.52 -6.22
CA VAL A 28 9.37 16.93 -6.60
C VAL A 28 8.71 17.48 -5.34
N ARG A 29 8.18 18.70 -5.41
CA ARG A 29 7.36 19.23 -4.30
C ARG A 29 6.01 18.54 -4.36
N LEU A 30 5.58 17.86 -3.29
CA LEU A 30 4.23 17.32 -3.20
C LEU A 30 3.27 18.39 -2.65
N PRO A 31 2.26 18.83 -3.43
CA PRO A 31 1.21 19.71 -2.92
C PRO A 31 0.41 19.04 -1.80
N LYS A 32 -0.17 19.83 -0.89
CA LYS A 32 -0.93 19.32 0.28
C LYS A 32 -2.04 18.33 -0.11
N ALA A 33 -2.70 18.53 -1.26
CA ALA A 33 -3.76 17.65 -1.75
C ALA A 33 -3.31 16.22 -2.09
N VAL A 34 -2.01 16.00 -2.31
CA VAL A 34 -1.41 14.70 -2.66
C VAL A 34 -0.22 14.37 -1.75
N ALA A 35 -0.12 15.03 -0.59
CA ALA A 35 0.91 14.75 0.40
C ALA A 35 0.62 13.40 1.09
N PHE A 36 1.68 12.70 1.48
CA PHE A 36 1.52 11.54 2.35
C PHE A 36 0.99 11.95 3.72
N PRO A 37 0.32 11.04 4.45
CA PRO A 37 -0.03 11.26 5.84
C PRO A 37 1.20 11.54 6.72
N ASP A 38 0.96 12.16 7.87
CA ASP A 38 2.00 12.39 8.87
C ASP A 38 2.66 11.06 9.30
N GLY A 39 3.98 11.08 9.44
CA GLY A 39 4.79 9.90 9.81
C GLY A 39 5.41 9.14 8.63
N VAL A 40 5.03 9.42 7.37
CA VAL A 40 5.70 8.84 6.19
C VAL A 40 6.98 9.62 5.88
N HIS A 41 8.13 9.07 6.25
CA HIS A 41 9.45 9.68 6.02
C HIS A 41 10.33 8.93 5.02
N LYS A 42 9.93 7.71 4.65
CA LYS A 42 10.65 6.86 3.68
C LYS A 42 9.69 6.36 2.63
N VAL A 43 10.13 6.40 1.37
CA VAL A 43 9.35 5.96 0.22
C VAL A 43 10.22 5.13 -0.71
N ASP A 44 9.57 4.20 -1.39
CA ASP A 44 10.17 3.50 -2.53
C ASP A 44 9.70 4.14 -3.82
N ILE A 45 10.62 4.31 -4.77
CA ILE A 45 10.33 4.90 -6.08
C ILE A 45 10.46 3.83 -7.16
N LEU A 46 9.36 3.45 -7.79
CA LEU A 46 9.36 2.57 -8.96
C LEU A 46 9.49 3.39 -10.24
N LYS A 47 10.38 2.96 -11.13
CA LYS A 47 10.47 3.47 -12.50
C LYS A 47 9.65 2.60 -13.43
N ILE A 48 8.61 3.17 -14.03
CA ILE A 48 7.78 2.49 -15.05
C ILE A 48 7.84 3.35 -16.32
N GLY A 49 8.72 3.00 -17.24
CA GLY A 49 9.01 3.82 -18.41
C GLY A 49 9.43 5.25 -18.03
N ARG A 50 8.63 6.24 -18.46
CA ARG A 50 8.83 7.67 -18.14
C ARG A 50 8.22 8.08 -16.80
N SER A 51 7.38 7.24 -16.21
CA SER A 51 6.67 7.52 -14.97
C SER A 51 7.48 7.14 -13.74
N ARG A 52 7.16 7.77 -12.61
CA ARG A 52 7.63 7.40 -11.28
C ARG A 52 6.42 7.15 -10.40
N VAL A 53 6.36 5.96 -9.79
CA VAL A 53 5.35 5.63 -8.78
C VAL A 53 6.04 5.66 -7.44
N ILE A 54 5.51 6.45 -6.51
CA ILE A 54 6.08 6.66 -5.17
C ILE A 54 5.12 6.04 -4.17
N VAL A 55 5.62 5.11 -3.36
CA VAL A 55 4.84 4.43 -2.32
C VAL A 55 5.59 4.51 -0.99
N PRO A 56 4.89 4.53 0.17
CA PRO A 56 5.57 4.41 1.45
C PRO A 56 6.41 3.12 1.50
N HIS A 57 7.65 3.25 1.97
CA HIS A 57 8.53 2.10 2.20
C HIS A 57 7.91 1.17 3.25
N GLY A 58 8.07 -0.15 3.16
CA GLY A 58 7.49 -1.07 4.13
C GLY A 58 6.09 -1.60 3.79
N GLN A 59 5.37 -0.97 2.85
CA GLN A 59 3.95 -1.23 2.63
C GLN A 59 3.66 -2.05 1.37
N ARG A 60 4.70 -2.59 0.72
CA ARG A 60 4.50 -3.49 -0.42
C ARG A 60 4.24 -4.90 0.09
N TRP A 61 3.35 -5.62 -0.59
CA TRP A 61 3.17 -7.06 -0.36
C TRP A 61 4.49 -7.82 -0.49
N ASP A 62 5.30 -7.48 -1.49
CA ASP A 62 6.65 -8.05 -1.64
C ASP A 62 7.51 -7.81 -0.40
N ASP A 63 7.46 -6.61 0.19
CA ASP A 63 8.24 -6.27 1.39
C ASP A 63 7.69 -7.01 2.63
N PHE A 64 6.38 -7.16 2.74
CA PHE A 64 5.75 -7.98 3.77
C PHE A 64 6.16 -9.47 3.67
N PHE A 65 6.17 -10.05 2.47
CA PHE A 65 6.56 -11.46 2.31
C PHE A 65 8.07 -11.70 2.40
N LEU A 66 8.89 -10.72 1.99
CA LEU A 66 10.35 -10.81 2.05
C LEU A 66 10.88 -10.50 3.46
N ASN A 67 10.45 -9.39 4.04
CA ASN A 67 11.00 -8.79 5.27
C ASN A 67 10.00 -8.69 6.43
N GLY A 68 8.74 -9.09 6.22
CA GLY A 68 7.72 -9.04 7.27
C GLY A 68 7.92 -10.08 8.38
N PRO A 69 7.12 -9.96 9.45
CA PRO A 69 7.18 -10.89 10.58
C PRO A 69 6.89 -12.32 10.12
N ARG A 70 7.71 -13.25 10.58
CA ARG A 70 7.50 -14.68 10.34
C ARG A 70 6.57 -15.23 11.41
N ALA A 71 5.57 -15.99 10.99
CA ALA A 71 4.78 -16.81 11.91
C ALA A 71 5.69 -17.86 12.56
N SER A 72 5.40 -18.23 13.81
CA SER A 72 6.05 -19.37 14.44
C SER A 72 5.59 -20.69 13.80
N ASP A 73 6.36 -21.76 13.97
CA ASP A 73 6.07 -23.06 13.36
C ASP A 73 4.71 -23.64 13.82
N ASP A 74 4.22 -23.23 14.99
CA ASP A 74 2.96 -23.64 15.60
C ASP A 74 1.80 -22.65 15.37
N PHE A 75 2.05 -21.53 14.69
CA PHE A 75 1.03 -20.50 14.48
C PHE A 75 -0.14 -21.05 13.64
N LEU A 76 -1.33 -21.09 14.25
CA LEU A 76 -2.56 -21.66 13.66
C LEU A 76 -2.42 -23.13 13.25
N SER A 77 -1.67 -23.93 14.03
CA SER A 77 -1.57 -25.39 13.87
C SER A 77 -2.93 -26.08 13.88
N GLU A 78 -3.87 -25.57 14.70
CA GLU A 78 -5.28 -25.92 14.68
C GLU A 78 -6.12 -24.66 14.46
N ARG A 79 -7.16 -24.78 13.61
CA ARG A 79 -8.13 -23.71 13.37
C ARG A 79 -9.50 -24.17 13.84
N GLU A 80 -10.00 -23.55 14.89
CA GLU A 80 -11.39 -23.73 15.33
C GLU A 80 -12.34 -23.15 14.27
N GLN A 81 -12.80 -24.00 13.37
CA GLN A 81 -13.78 -23.66 12.35
C GLN A 81 -15.15 -24.18 12.80
N PRO A 82 -16.10 -23.31 13.20
CA PRO A 82 -17.44 -23.74 13.56
C PRO A 82 -18.19 -24.31 12.35
N ALA A 83 -19.23 -25.09 12.62
CA ALA A 83 -20.15 -25.57 11.59
C ALA A 83 -20.77 -24.38 10.84
N ALA A 84 -21.07 -24.57 9.56
CA ALA A 84 -21.73 -23.54 8.77
C ALA A 84 -23.16 -23.31 9.30
N ASP A 85 -23.55 -22.04 9.44
CA ASP A 85 -24.91 -21.68 9.82
C ASP A 85 -25.90 -22.06 8.72
N GLU A 86 -27.08 -22.52 9.13
CA GLU A 86 -28.21 -22.72 8.23
C GLU A 86 -28.70 -21.38 7.69
N ARG A 87 -28.96 -21.32 6.38
CA ARG A 87 -29.54 -20.14 5.72
C ARG A 87 -31.01 -20.38 5.44
N GLU A 88 -31.81 -19.32 5.51
CA GLU A 88 -33.19 -19.38 5.03
C GLU A 88 -33.21 -19.72 3.53
N PRO A 89 -34.12 -20.60 3.08
CA PRO A 89 -34.33 -20.85 1.67
C PRO A 89 -34.86 -19.58 0.99
N LEU A 90 -34.46 -19.38 -0.27
CA LEU A 90 -34.84 -18.22 -1.09
C LEU A 90 -36.34 -18.17 -1.40
#